data_AF-A0A2R4AD00-F1
#
_entry.id   AF-A0A2R4AD00-F1
#
_cell.length_a   1.000
_cell.length_b   1.000
_cell.length_c   1.000
_cell.angle_alpha   90.00
_cell.angle_beta   90.00
_cell.angle_gamma   90.00
#
_symmetry.space_group_name_H-M   'P 1'
#
loop_
_entity.id
_entity.type
_entity.pdbx_description
1 polymer ?
#
loop_
_entity_poly.entity_id
_entity_poly.type
_entity_poly.pdbx_seq_one_letter_code
_entity_poly.pdbx_strand_id
1 'polypeptide(L)'
;MKVAAQISQGWPEEMKALRMPENVGSHLFIGEDRHPVSAPQNANQVTEITSAAPDKLTPVLGSVDKDTRELNLLLVQSADEHLQGVVRLNGTLYPALATPSADNSQLVINALTDKGLRFAGYGEAVNHDADSTNRPAPELMQFHLKTREEPLFAAVYTPEKQPDALYRNLGFEQSWQQWSNSQKPEDRQEKTLHQDLSHSPGR
;
A
#
# COMPACT_ATOMS: atom_id res chain seq x y z
N MET A 1 1.08 6.00 -19.63
CA MET A 1 1.49 5.34 -18.37
C MET A 1 2.58 4.32 -18.65
N LYS A 2 3.85 4.64 -18.38
CA LYS A 2 4.96 3.69 -18.61
C LYS A 2 4.97 2.54 -17.59
N VAL A 3 4.51 2.78 -16.35
CA VAL A 3 4.48 1.77 -15.29
C VAL A 3 3.52 0.63 -15.59
N ALA A 4 2.28 0.91 -16.02
CA ALA A 4 1.32 -0.15 -16.36
C ALA A 4 1.81 -1.06 -17.50
N ALA A 5 2.53 -0.49 -18.47
CA ALA A 5 3.17 -1.25 -19.54
C ALA A 5 4.29 -2.15 -19.01
N GLN A 6 5.14 -1.65 -18.09
CA GLN A 6 6.16 -2.48 -17.43
C GLN A 6 5.53 -3.57 -16.54
N ILE A 7 4.45 -3.27 -15.82
CA ILE A 7 3.73 -4.27 -15.00
C ILE A 7 3.23 -5.41 -15.90
N SER A 8 2.70 -5.08 -17.09
CA SER A 8 2.25 -6.08 -18.07
C SER A 8 3.40 -6.97 -18.57
N GLN A 9 4.64 -6.48 -18.58
CA GLN A 9 5.82 -7.26 -18.93
C GLN A 9 6.31 -8.12 -17.76
N GLY A 10 6.18 -7.64 -16.52
CA GLY A 10 6.57 -8.37 -15.31
C GLY A 10 5.59 -9.47 -14.89
N TRP A 11 4.29 -9.29 -15.18
CA TRP A 11 3.20 -10.19 -14.82
C TRP A 11 2.27 -10.45 -16.01
N PRO A 12 2.76 -11.07 -17.11
CA PRO A 12 2.00 -11.15 -18.36
C PRO A 12 0.72 -11.99 -18.25
N GLU A 13 0.71 -13.02 -17.41
CA GLU A 13 -0.44 -13.90 -17.24
C GLU A 13 -1.57 -13.21 -16.46
N GLU A 14 -1.23 -12.48 -15.40
CA GLU A 14 -2.15 -11.74 -14.55
C GLU A 14 -2.71 -10.49 -15.25
N MET A 15 -1.97 -9.94 -16.21
CA MET A 15 -2.32 -8.70 -16.91
C MET A 15 -3.06 -8.93 -18.24
N LYS A 16 -3.45 -10.17 -18.55
CA LYS A 16 -4.24 -10.49 -19.76
C LYS A 16 -5.53 -9.68 -19.88
N ALA A 17 -6.15 -9.36 -18.74
CA ALA A 17 -7.39 -8.58 -18.67
C ALA A 17 -7.15 -7.07 -18.49
N LEU A 18 -5.90 -6.60 -18.54
CA LEU A 18 -5.57 -5.19 -18.36
C LEU A 18 -6.13 -4.37 -19.52
N ARG A 19 -7.05 -3.46 -19.21
CA ARG A 19 -7.56 -2.46 -20.15
C ARG A 19 -6.70 -1.22 -20.07
N MET A 20 -5.84 -1.04 -21.08
CA MET A 20 -5.10 0.20 -21.25
C MET A 20 -6.02 1.29 -21.81
N PRO A 21 -6.08 2.47 -21.18
CA PRO A 21 -6.86 3.59 -21.70
C PRO A 21 -6.26 4.13 -23.00
N GLU A 22 -7.10 4.36 -24.01
CA GLU A 22 -6.66 4.78 -25.35
C GLU A 22 -6.34 6.29 -25.43
N ASN A 23 -7.08 7.10 -24.65
CA ASN A 23 -6.93 8.56 -24.61
C ASN A 23 -6.73 9.02 -23.16
N VAL A 24 -5.50 8.93 -22.68
CA VAL A 24 -5.11 9.57 -21.42
C VAL A 24 -4.64 10.98 -21.76
N GLY A 25 -5.30 12.00 -21.22
CA GLY A 25 -4.79 13.38 -21.30
C GLY A 25 -3.35 13.43 -20.80
N SER A 26 -2.53 14.32 -21.39
CA SER A 26 -1.09 14.43 -21.09
C SER A 26 -0.79 14.66 -19.60
N HIS A 27 -1.77 15.18 -18.85
CA HIS A 27 -1.67 15.53 -17.45
C HIS A 27 -2.82 14.91 -16.66
N LEU A 28 -2.47 14.26 -15.55
CA LEU A 28 -3.42 13.75 -14.56
C LEU A 28 -3.28 14.59 -13.30
N PHE A 29 -4.42 14.97 -12.74
CA PHE A 29 -4.49 15.95 -11.66
C PHE A 29 -5.15 15.33 -10.44
N ILE A 30 -4.51 15.55 -9.29
CA ILE A 30 -5.05 15.20 -7.98
C ILE A 30 -5.14 16.47 -7.13
N GLY A 31 -6.30 16.70 -6.51
CA GLY A 31 -6.50 17.81 -5.58
C GLY A 31 -5.76 17.63 -4.26
N GLU A 32 -5.76 18.66 -3.41
CA GLU A 32 -5.17 18.61 -2.07
C GLU A 32 -5.73 17.46 -1.21
N ASP A 33 -7.01 17.14 -1.39
CA ASP A 33 -7.71 16.04 -0.73
C ASP A 33 -7.36 14.65 -1.29
N ARG A 34 -6.39 14.58 -2.20
CA ARG A 34 -5.91 13.37 -2.87
C ARG A 34 -6.96 12.68 -3.76
N HIS A 35 -8.04 13.39 -4.11
CA HIS A 35 -9.06 12.91 -5.03
C HIS A 35 -8.80 13.40 -6.46
N PRO A 36 -9.26 12.65 -7.48
CA PRO A 36 -9.05 13.02 -8.87
C PRO A 36 -9.87 14.25 -9.24
N VAL A 37 -9.23 15.20 -9.93
CA VAL A 37 -9.89 16.41 -10.44
C VAL A 37 -9.78 16.49 -11.96
N SER A 38 -10.83 16.98 -12.63
CA SER A 38 -10.88 16.99 -14.10
C SER A 38 -9.95 18.02 -14.76
N ALA A 39 -9.68 19.13 -14.06
CA ALA A 39 -8.76 20.18 -14.49
C ALA A 39 -8.25 20.94 -13.25
N PRO A 40 -7.03 21.49 -13.29
CA PRO A 40 -6.52 22.30 -12.20
C PRO A 40 -7.33 23.59 -12.12
N GLN A 41 -8.09 23.76 -11.04
CA GLN A 41 -8.80 25.03 -10.77
C GLN A 41 -7.81 26.09 -10.28
N ASN A 42 -6.79 25.68 -9.53
CA ASN A 42 -5.63 26.48 -9.13
C ASN A 42 -4.39 25.60 -9.23
N ALA A 43 -3.35 26.03 -9.97
CA ALA A 43 -2.13 25.26 -10.15
C ALA A 43 -1.39 24.96 -8.83
N ASN A 44 -1.58 25.79 -7.80
CA ASN A 44 -0.97 25.60 -6.49
C ASN A 44 -1.69 24.56 -5.61
N GLN A 45 -2.87 24.09 -6.01
CA GLN A 45 -3.72 23.18 -5.21
C GLN A 45 -3.83 21.78 -5.82
N VAL A 46 -3.03 21.49 -6.84
CA VAL A 46 -3.13 20.26 -7.62
C VAL A 46 -1.75 19.70 -7.88
N THR A 47 -1.58 18.41 -7.59
CA THR A 47 -0.37 17.67 -7.93
C THR A 47 -0.53 17.09 -9.34
N GLU A 48 0.41 17.42 -10.22
CA GLU A 48 0.55 16.76 -11.52
C GLU A 48 1.27 15.43 -11.34
N ILE A 49 0.74 14.38 -11.96
CA ILE A 49 1.27 13.04 -11.78
C ILE A 49 2.16 12.67 -12.95
N THR A 50 3.46 12.61 -12.67
CA THR A 50 4.44 12.16 -13.65
C THR A 50 4.22 10.68 -13.97
N SER A 51 4.21 10.37 -15.27
CA SER A 51 4.08 9.01 -15.77
C SER A 51 5.43 8.32 -15.95
N ALA A 52 6.51 8.90 -15.38
CA ALA A 52 7.84 8.30 -15.39
C ALA A 52 7.80 6.94 -14.70
N ALA A 53 8.27 5.91 -15.40
CA ALA A 53 8.39 4.59 -14.82
C ALA A 53 9.73 4.48 -14.07
N PRO A 54 9.76 3.80 -12.93
CA PRO A 54 11.01 3.49 -12.26
C PRO A 54 11.83 2.50 -13.11
N ASP A 55 13.14 2.48 -12.91
CA ASP A 55 14.04 1.53 -13.58
C ASP A 55 13.74 0.07 -13.21
N LYS A 56 13.17 -0.14 -12.02
CA LYS A 56 12.75 -1.44 -11.52
C LYS A 56 11.41 -1.33 -10.79
N LEU A 57 10.50 -2.25 -11.10
CA LEU A 57 9.26 -2.40 -10.36
C LEU A 57 9.54 -3.09 -9.02
N THR A 58 9.18 -2.43 -7.92
CA THR A 58 9.18 -3.02 -6.58
C THR A 58 7.73 -3.21 -6.15
N PRO A 59 7.21 -4.45 -6.08
CA PRO A 59 5.87 -4.70 -5.57
C PRO A 59 5.77 -4.30 -4.10
N VAL A 60 4.61 -3.74 -3.74
CA VAL A 60 4.30 -3.23 -2.41
C VAL A 60 3.09 -3.95 -1.84
N LEU A 61 1.98 -4.00 -2.57
CA LEU A 61 0.74 -4.65 -2.12
C LEU A 61 0.17 -5.51 -3.25
N GLY A 62 -0.36 -6.69 -2.88
CA GLY A 62 -1.00 -7.59 -3.82
C GLY A 62 -2.26 -8.21 -3.24
N SER A 63 -3.31 -8.31 -4.06
CA SER A 63 -4.53 -9.04 -3.74
C SER A 63 -5.01 -9.83 -4.95
N VAL A 64 -5.27 -11.12 -4.73
CA VAL A 64 -5.88 -12.03 -5.69
C VAL A 64 -7.18 -12.56 -5.13
N ASP A 65 -8.13 -12.85 -5.99
CA ASP A 65 -9.36 -13.56 -5.63
C ASP A 65 -9.01 -14.97 -5.16
N LYS A 66 -9.61 -15.42 -4.05
CA LYS A 66 -9.25 -16.71 -3.45
C LYS A 66 -9.71 -17.90 -4.31
N ASP A 67 -10.83 -17.74 -5.02
CA ASP A 67 -11.46 -18.82 -5.77
C ASP A 67 -10.98 -18.84 -7.21
N THR A 68 -11.01 -17.69 -7.88
CA THR A 68 -10.66 -17.58 -9.30
C THR A 68 -9.16 -17.36 -9.54
N ARG A 69 -8.41 -16.98 -8.49
CA ARG A 69 -7.01 -16.53 -8.56
C ARG A 69 -6.80 -15.31 -9.44
N GLU A 70 -7.87 -14.62 -9.81
CA GLU A 70 -7.77 -13.40 -10.60
C GLU A 70 -7.17 -12.27 -9.77
N LEU A 71 -6.29 -11.49 -10.39
CA LEU A 71 -5.73 -10.31 -9.74
C LEU A 71 -6.82 -9.25 -9.50
N ASN A 72 -6.93 -8.79 -8.25
CA ASN A 72 -7.81 -7.69 -7.84
C ASN A 72 -7.04 -6.38 -7.68
N LEU A 73 -5.82 -6.44 -7.18
CA LEU A 73 -4.97 -5.27 -6.92
C LEU A 73 -3.50 -5.69 -6.97
N LEU A 74 -2.68 -4.90 -7.65
CA LEU A 74 -1.22 -4.94 -7.52
C LEU A 74 -0.72 -3.51 -7.50
N LEU A 75 -0.04 -3.11 -6.43
CA LEU A 75 0.60 -1.80 -6.30
C LEU A 75 2.11 -1.97 -6.21
N VAL A 76 2.82 -1.09 -6.89
CA VAL A 76 4.28 -1.02 -6.97
C VAL A 76 4.74 0.39 -6.56
N GLN A 77 5.96 0.46 -6.02
CA GLN A 77 6.62 1.72 -5.71
C GLN A 77 6.78 2.55 -6.99
N SER A 78 6.43 3.83 -6.94
CA SER A 78 6.76 4.80 -7.99
C SER A 78 7.93 5.69 -7.57
N ALA A 79 8.39 6.58 -8.47
CA ALA A 79 9.48 7.50 -8.19
C ALA A 79 9.14 8.52 -7.07
N ASP A 80 7.85 8.77 -6.84
CA ASP A 80 7.35 9.72 -5.84
C ASP A 80 6.69 8.99 -4.65
N GLU A 81 6.04 9.75 -3.76
CA GLU A 81 5.32 9.23 -2.58
C GLU A 81 4.05 8.43 -2.93
N HIS A 82 3.68 8.40 -4.21
CA HIS A 82 2.52 7.66 -4.72
C HIS A 82 2.91 6.22 -5.08
N LEU A 83 1.95 5.31 -5.02
CA LEU A 83 2.10 3.99 -5.63
C LEU A 83 1.36 3.97 -6.95
N GLN A 84 1.88 3.20 -7.91
CA GLN A 84 1.20 2.95 -9.18
C GLN A 84 0.93 1.46 -9.27
N GLY A 85 0.05 1.05 -10.18
CA GLY A 85 -0.34 -0.35 -10.18
C GLY A 85 -1.48 -0.67 -11.12
N VAL A 86 -2.25 -1.68 -10.73
CA VAL A 86 -3.51 -2.05 -11.36
C VAL A 86 -4.56 -2.37 -10.31
N VAL A 87 -5.82 -2.06 -10.60
CA VAL A 87 -6.97 -2.37 -9.75
C VAL A 87 -8.13 -2.88 -10.60
N ARG A 88 -8.83 -3.90 -10.10
CA ARG A 88 -10.04 -4.41 -10.73
C ARG A 88 -11.25 -3.61 -10.29
N LEU A 89 -11.93 -2.99 -11.26
CA LEU A 89 -13.14 -2.21 -11.07
C LEU A 89 -14.22 -2.73 -12.03
N ASN A 90 -15.39 -3.10 -11.50
CA ASN A 90 -16.47 -3.70 -12.30
C ASN A 90 -16.00 -4.88 -13.19
N GLY A 91 -15.20 -5.78 -12.61
CA GLY A 91 -14.66 -6.95 -13.32
C GLY A 91 -13.53 -6.67 -14.30
N THR A 92 -13.23 -5.41 -14.62
CA THR A 92 -12.16 -5.03 -15.56
C THR A 92 -10.92 -4.54 -14.80
N LEU A 93 -9.74 -4.96 -15.23
CA LEU A 93 -8.47 -4.53 -14.63
C LEU A 93 -8.01 -3.24 -15.30
N TYR A 94 -7.77 -2.19 -14.53
CA TYR A 94 -7.30 -0.89 -15.01
C TYR A 94 -5.97 -0.52 -14.38
N PRO A 95 -5.11 0.27 -15.07
CA PRO A 95 -4.03 0.96 -14.42
C PRO A 95 -4.55 1.77 -13.23
N ALA A 96 -3.80 1.78 -12.14
CA ALA A 96 -4.19 2.40 -10.90
C ALA A 96 -3.11 3.33 -10.38
N LEU A 97 -3.56 4.31 -9.63
CA LEU A 97 -2.73 5.20 -8.85
C LEU A 97 -3.27 5.19 -7.42
N ALA A 98 -2.36 5.03 -6.47
CA ALA A 98 -2.63 5.00 -5.06
C ALA A 98 -1.91 6.16 -4.36
N THR A 99 -2.64 6.92 -3.55
CA THR A 99 -2.11 8.11 -2.89
C THR A 99 -2.50 8.10 -1.41
N PRO A 100 -1.54 8.24 -0.48
CA PRO A 100 -1.87 8.38 0.94
C PRO A 100 -2.73 9.63 1.16
N SER A 101 -3.73 9.53 2.04
CA SER A 101 -4.49 10.67 2.55
C SER A 101 -3.57 11.62 3.32
N ALA A 102 -4.03 12.84 3.58
CA ALA A 102 -3.21 13.87 4.25
C ALA A 102 -2.71 13.46 5.64
N ASP A 103 -3.49 12.63 6.35
CA ASP A 103 -3.18 12.07 7.67
C ASP A 103 -2.57 10.66 7.60
N ASN A 104 -2.36 10.12 6.39
CA ASN A 104 -1.97 8.74 6.10
C ASN A 104 -2.89 7.65 6.69
N SER A 105 -4.14 7.98 7.08
CA SER A 105 -5.08 6.97 7.57
C SER A 105 -5.59 6.05 6.44
N GLN A 106 -5.62 6.57 5.21
CA GLN A 106 -6.15 5.85 4.05
C GLN A 106 -5.21 5.93 2.85
N LEU A 107 -5.16 4.86 2.08
CA LEU A 107 -4.56 4.83 0.75
C LEU A 107 -5.67 4.92 -0.30
N VAL A 108 -5.87 6.11 -0.87
CA VAL A 108 -6.90 6.35 -1.88
C VAL A 108 -6.49 5.74 -3.22
N ILE A 109 -7.36 4.93 -3.82
CA ILE A 109 -7.12 4.24 -5.10
C ILE A 109 -7.97 4.85 -6.21
N ASN A 110 -7.30 5.28 -7.27
CA ASN A 110 -7.92 5.79 -8.48
C ASN A 110 -7.58 4.88 -9.66
N ALA A 111 -8.60 4.40 -10.37
CA ALA A 111 -8.45 3.70 -11.63
C ALA A 111 -8.33 4.70 -12.79
N LEU A 112 -7.37 4.49 -13.68
CA LEU A 112 -7.21 5.26 -14.89
C LEU A 112 -8.04 4.66 -16.02
N THR A 113 -9.06 5.40 -16.44
CA THR A 113 -9.99 5.00 -17.50
C THR A 113 -9.84 5.91 -18.71
N ASP A 114 -10.56 5.59 -19.80
CA ASP A 114 -10.68 6.48 -20.98
C ASP A 114 -11.26 7.86 -20.64
N LYS A 115 -11.85 8.03 -19.45
CA LYS A 115 -12.40 9.29 -18.93
C LYS A 115 -11.47 9.95 -17.91
N GLY A 116 -10.20 9.52 -17.83
CA GLY A 116 -9.25 9.97 -16.82
C GLY A 116 -9.32 9.17 -15.51
N LEU A 117 -8.73 9.72 -14.45
CA LEU A 117 -8.72 9.10 -13.11
C LEU A 117 -10.13 9.06 -12.53
N ARG A 118 -10.51 7.91 -11.99
CA ARG A 118 -11.80 7.66 -11.35
C ARG A 118 -11.55 7.01 -10.00
N PHE A 119 -12.19 7.55 -8.97
CA PHE A 119 -12.17 6.94 -7.64
C PHE A 119 -12.66 5.49 -7.71
N ALA A 120 -11.80 4.56 -7.31
CA ALA A 120 -12.04 3.13 -7.31
C ALA A 120 -12.24 2.57 -5.91
N GLY A 121 -11.73 3.24 -4.88
CA GLY A 121 -11.87 2.85 -3.49
C GLY A 121 -10.75 3.42 -2.61
N TYR A 122 -10.62 2.89 -1.40
CA TYR A 122 -9.53 3.23 -0.49
C TYR A 122 -9.09 1.99 0.30
N GLY A 123 -7.86 1.99 0.79
CA GLY A 123 -7.31 0.96 1.66
C GLY A 123 -6.94 1.51 3.03
N GLU A 124 -7.05 0.68 4.05
CA GLU A 124 -6.70 0.97 5.44
C GLU A 124 -5.77 -0.14 5.96
N ALA A 125 -4.76 0.24 6.73
CA ALA A 125 -3.88 -0.70 7.39
C ALA A 125 -4.63 -1.44 8.51
N VAL A 126 -4.44 -2.76 8.58
CA VAL A 126 -4.97 -3.56 9.69
C VAL A 126 -4.02 -3.42 10.88
N ASN A 127 -4.31 -2.48 11.77
CA ASN A 127 -3.47 -2.13 12.91
C ASN A 127 -3.88 -2.81 14.23
N HIS A 128 -5.08 -3.37 14.29
CA HIS A 128 -5.65 -3.98 15.49
C HIS A 128 -6.46 -5.21 15.11
N ASP A 129 -6.34 -6.27 15.91
CA ASP A 129 -7.25 -7.41 15.84
C ASP A 129 -8.46 -7.14 16.74
N ALA A 130 -9.67 -7.44 16.27
CA ALA A 130 -10.91 -7.19 17.02
C ALA A 130 -10.95 -7.89 18.39
N ASP A 131 -10.25 -9.02 18.52
CA ASP A 131 -10.32 -9.91 19.67
C ASP A 131 -9.04 -9.88 20.55
N SER A 132 -8.06 -9.02 20.23
CA SER A 132 -6.74 -9.08 20.84
C SER A 132 -6.16 -7.70 21.15
N THR A 133 -5.51 -7.58 22.31
CA THR A 133 -4.71 -6.39 22.65
C THR A 133 -3.34 -6.40 21.99
N ASN A 134 -2.96 -7.51 21.36
CA ASN A 134 -1.71 -7.62 20.63
C ASN A 134 -1.84 -6.95 19.27
N ARG A 135 -0.79 -6.21 18.89
CA ARG A 135 -0.73 -5.58 17.58
C ARG A 135 -0.39 -6.65 16.53
N PRO A 136 -1.21 -6.81 15.47
CA PRO A 136 -0.90 -7.70 14.37
C PRO A 136 0.40 -7.28 13.66
N ALA A 137 0.96 -8.21 12.89
CA ALA A 137 2.07 -7.89 11.99
C ALA A 137 1.61 -6.87 10.94
N PRO A 138 2.42 -5.86 10.59
CA PRO A 138 2.07 -4.86 9.60
C PRO A 138 2.21 -5.45 8.18
N GLU A 139 1.36 -6.39 7.82
CA GLU A 139 1.46 -7.13 6.55
C GLU A 139 0.17 -7.15 5.74
N LEU A 140 -0.93 -6.64 6.32
CA LEU A 140 -2.25 -6.72 5.72
C LEU A 140 -2.92 -5.34 5.66
N MET A 141 -3.49 -5.04 4.51
CA MET A 141 -4.39 -3.90 4.32
C MET A 141 -5.76 -4.40 3.88
N GLN A 142 -6.78 -3.70 4.33
CA GLN A 142 -8.16 -3.91 3.93
C GLN A 142 -8.58 -2.81 2.94
N PHE A 143 -9.14 -3.20 1.80
CA PHE A 143 -9.52 -2.28 0.73
C PHE A 143 -11.02 -2.33 0.46
N HIS A 144 -11.64 -1.15 0.53
CA HIS A 144 -13.05 -0.91 0.23
C HIS A 144 -13.17 -0.39 -1.20
N LEU A 145 -13.44 -1.29 -2.15
CA LEU A 145 -13.62 -0.92 -3.56
C LEU A 145 -15.08 -0.60 -3.87
N LYS A 146 -15.31 0.44 -4.68
CA LYS A 146 -16.65 0.98 -5.00
C LYS A 146 -17.64 -0.04 -5.58
N THR A 147 -17.13 -1.13 -6.16
CA THR A 147 -17.93 -2.11 -6.91
C THR A 147 -17.98 -3.46 -6.20
N ARG A 148 -17.57 -3.51 -4.93
CA ARG A 148 -17.59 -4.70 -4.09
C ARG A 148 -18.25 -4.33 -2.75
N GLU A 149 -19.12 -5.21 -2.29
CA GLU A 149 -19.72 -5.09 -0.96
C GLU A 149 -18.72 -5.52 0.12
N GLU A 150 -18.07 -6.66 -0.10
CA GLU A 150 -17.06 -7.18 0.81
C GLU A 150 -15.70 -6.51 0.56
N PRO A 151 -14.98 -6.14 1.63
CA PRO A 151 -13.63 -5.62 1.50
C PRO A 151 -12.67 -6.70 0.99
N LEU A 152 -11.71 -6.29 0.17
CA LEU A 152 -10.61 -7.16 -0.25
C LEU A 152 -9.42 -6.98 0.68
N PHE A 153 -8.69 -8.06 0.92
CA PHE A 153 -7.44 -8.01 1.68
C PHE A 153 -6.26 -8.05 0.72
N ALA A 154 -5.30 -7.15 0.95
CA ALA A 154 -4.06 -7.09 0.19
C ALA A 154 -2.86 -7.27 1.14
N ALA A 155 -1.96 -8.17 0.78
CA ALA A 155 -0.76 -8.45 1.55
C ALA A 155 0.39 -7.55 1.10
N VAL A 156 1.18 -7.09 2.07
CA VAL A 156 2.44 -6.39 1.82
C VAL A 156 3.45 -7.39 1.25
N TYR A 157 4.09 -7.05 0.14
CA TYR A 157 5.02 -7.94 -0.53
C TYR A 157 6.37 -7.95 0.20
N THR A 158 6.86 -9.13 0.61
CA THR A 158 8.11 -9.29 1.38
C THR A 158 8.29 -8.20 2.45
N PRO A 159 7.42 -8.18 3.49
CA PRO A 159 7.38 -7.10 4.48
C PRO A 159 8.75 -6.74 5.08
N GLU A 160 9.61 -7.75 5.26
CA GLU A 160 10.96 -7.62 5.81
C GLU A 160 11.93 -6.83 4.93
N LYS A 161 11.61 -6.64 3.65
CA LYS A 161 12.44 -5.90 2.67
C LYS A 161 11.89 -4.51 2.36
N GLN A 162 10.69 -4.19 2.85
CA GLN A 162 10.07 -2.89 2.59
C GLN A 162 10.68 -1.82 3.51
N PRO A 163 10.84 -0.58 3.02
CA PRO A 163 11.40 0.50 3.83
C PRO A 163 10.39 0.98 4.89
N ASP A 164 10.89 1.39 6.06
CA ASP A 164 10.04 1.88 7.17
C ASP A 164 9.11 3.03 6.77
N ALA A 165 9.58 3.94 5.91
CA ALA A 165 8.79 5.07 5.42
C ALA A 165 7.54 4.62 4.65
N LEU A 166 7.58 3.45 3.99
CA LEU A 166 6.43 2.90 3.29
C LEU A 166 5.30 2.57 4.26
N TYR A 167 5.62 1.92 5.39
CA TYR A 167 4.61 1.52 6.37
C TYR A 167 3.81 2.70 6.90
N ARG A 168 4.49 3.82 7.20
CA ARG A 168 3.84 5.06 7.60
C ARG A 168 2.93 5.61 6.50
N ASN A 169 3.37 5.60 5.24
CA ASN A 169 2.57 6.09 4.11
C ASN A 169 1.37 5.17 3.80
N LEU A 170 1.45 3.89 4.17
CA LEU A 170 0.35 2.94 4.08
C LEU A 170 -0.62 3.01 5.28
N GLY A 171 -0.31 3.82 6.30
CA GLY A 171 -1.15 3.99 7.50
C GLY A 171 -0.91 2.95 8.59
N PHE A 172 0.15 2.15 8.51
CA PHE A 172 0.52 1.25 9.61
C PHE A 172 1.06 2.05 10.79
N GLU A 173 0.65 1.69 12.01
CA GLU A 173 1.13 2.33 13.24
C GLU A 173 2.60 2.02 13.56
N GLN A 174 3.16 0.98 12.95
CA GLN A 174 4.54 0.55 13.13
C GLN A 174 5.07 -0.14 11.88
N SER A 175 6.38 -0.07 11.65
CA SER A 175 7.04 -0.82 10.57
C SER A 175 7.24 -2.29 10.93
N TRP A 176 7.54 -3.11 9.91
CA TRP A 176 7.91 -4.52 10.13
C TRP A 176 9.07 -4.68 11.10
N GLN A 177 10.09 -3.81 11.02
CA GLN A 177 11.25 -3.88 11.91
C GLN A 177 10.87 -3.58 13.37
N GLN A 178 10.02 -2.57 13.59
CA GLN A 178 9.53 -2.21 14.92
C GLN A 178 8.69 -3.33 15.53
N TRP A 179 7.75 -3.88 14.75
CA TRP A 179 6.95 -5.02 15.17
C TRP A 179 7.85 -6.23 15.49
N SER A 180 8.73 -6.63 14.57
CA SER A 180 9.62 -7.79 14.76
C SER A 180 10.52 -7.64 16.00
N ASN A 181 11.00 -6.44 16.29
CA ASN A 181 11.78 -6.18 17.51
C ASN A 181 10.92 -6.27 18.79
N SER A 182 9.65 -5.85 18.74
CA SER A 182 8.72 -5.99 19.88
C SER A 182 8.36 -7.44 20.21
N GLN A 183 8.48 -8.34 19.22
CA GLN A 183 8.22 -9.78 19.41
C GLN A 183 9.41 -10.53 20.04
N LYS A 184 10.60 -9.91 20.10
CA LYS A 184 11.75 -10.54 20.74
C LYS A 184 11.57 -10.44 22.26
N PRO A 185 11.70 -11.55 23.00
CA PRO A 185 11.68 -11.49 24.46
C PRO A 185 12.77 -10.52 24.95
N GLU A 186 12.42 -9.63 25.88
CA GLU A 186 13.39 -8.73 26.50
C GLU A 186 14.45 -9.56 27.24
N ASP A 187 15.66 -9.69 26.69
CA ASP A 187 16.86 -10.17 27.39
C ASP A 187 17.32 -9.16 28.47
N ARG A 188 16.44 -8.75 29.39
CA ARG A 188 16.72 -7.66 30.33
C ARG A 188 16.13 -7.75 31.74
N GLN A 189 15.94 -8.96 32.27
CA GLN A 189 15.71 -9.11 33.72
C GLN A 189 16.60 -10.12 34.46
N GLU A 190 17.30 -11.04 33.79
CA GLU A 190 18.11 -12.04 34.54
C GLU A 190 19.51 -11.55 34.96
N LYS A 191 20.02 -10.44 34.41
CA LYS A 191 21.37 -9.96 34.78
C LYS A 191 21.44 -9.06 36.01
N THR A 192 20.30 -8.57 36.52
CA THR A 192 20.28 -7.71 37.71
C THR A 192 19.99 -8.49 38.99
N LEU A 193 19.32 -9.65 38.91
CA LEU A 193 19.00 -10.45 40.11
C LEU A 193 20.18 -11.33 40.57
N HIS A 194 21.06 -11.76 39.66
CA HIS A 194 22.21 -12.61 40.00
C HIS A 194 23.38 -11.84 40.66
N GLN A 195 23.38 -10.50 40.60
CA GLN A 195 24.44 -9.70 41.22
C GLN A 195 24.11 -9.30 42.67
N ASP A 196 22.83 -9.18 43.04
CA ASP A 196 22.42 -8.83 44.41
C ASP A 196 22.48 -10.01 45.41
N LEU A 197 22.44 -11.26 44.94
CA LEU A 197 22.52 -12.44 45.82
C LEU A 197 23.97 -12.91 46.11
N SER A 198 24.97 -12.29 45.49
CA SER A 198 26.38 -12.73 45.60
C SER A 198 27.21 -11.96 46.63
N HIS A 199 26.63 -10.97 47.32
CA HIS A 199 27.34 -10.19 48.34
C HIS A 199 26.54 -10.09 49.64
N SER A 200 26.53 -11.18 50.40
CA SER A 200 26.37 -11.10 51.87
C SER A 200 27.69 -11.52 52.54
N PRO A 201 28.26 -10.68 53.43
CA PRO A 201 29.57 -10.91 54.03
C PRO A 201 29.47 -11.96 55.14
N GLY A 202 30.31 -12.99 55.04
CA GLY A 202 30.52 -13.96 56.12
C GLY A 202 31.14 -13.27 57.33
N ARG A 203 30.53 -13.53 58.48
CA ARG A 203 30.84 -13.02 59.83
C ARG A 203 32.00 -13.77 60.46
#